data_AF-A0A2T7HFX9-F1
#
_entry.id   AF-A0A2T7HFX9-F1
#
_cell.length_a   1.000
_cell.length_b   1.000
_cell.length_c   1.000
_cell.angle_alpha   90.00
_cell.angle_beta   90.00
_cell.angle_gamma   90.00
#
_symmetry.space_group_name_H-M   'P 1'
#
loop_
_entity.id
_entity.type
_entity.pdbx_description
1 polymer ?
#
loop_
_entity_poly.entity_id
_entity_poly.type
_entity_poly.pdbx_seq_one_letter_code
_entity_poly.pdbx_strand_id
1 'polypeptide(L)'
;MSDPGGVAADQLRAFVERIERLEEEKKVISDDIKDVYAEAKGNGYDVKILRKVVSLRKKQPHEREEEEAVLDLYMHALGMAGQAPSEG
;
A
#
# COMPACT_ATOMS: atom_id res chain seq x y z
N MET A 1 10.73 38.75 -30.03
CA MET A 1 10.32 38.85 -28.62
C MET A 1 9.42 37.67 -28.36
N SER A 2 9.81 36.75 -27.48
CA SER A 2 8.98 35.58 -27.16
C SER A 2 7.73 36.05 -26.42
N ASP A 3 6.56 35.67 -26.94
CA ASP A 3 5.28 35.98 -26.33
C ASP A 3 5.20 35.32 -24.93
N PRO A 4 4.81 36.06 -23.87
CA PRO A 4 4.67 35.49 -22.52
C PRO A 4 3.72 34.28 -22.46
N GLY A 5 2.73 34.20 -23.36
CA GLY A 5 1.84 33.04 -23.49
C GLY A 5 2.55 31.79 -24.01
N GLY A 6 3.56 31.95 -24.86
CA GLY A 6 4.38 30.83 -25.36
C GLY A 6 5.22 30.17 -24.26
N VAL A 7 5.87 30.98 -23.40
CA VAL A 7 6.71 30.46 -22.30
C VAL A 7 5.87 29.70 -21.27
N ALA A 8 4.68 30.21 -20.93
CA ALA A 8 3.76 29.52 -20.01
C ALA A 8 3.23 28.21 -20.60
N ALA A 9 2.92 28.17 -21.89
CA ALA A 9 2.48 26.96 -22.59
C ALA A 9 3.57 25.89 -22.66
N ASP A 10 4.82 26.29 -22.90
CA ASP A 10 5.96 25.36 -22.96
C ASP A 10 6.27 24.75 -21.59
N GLN A 11 6.18 25.54 -20.52
CA GLN A 11 6.35 25.04 -19.15
C GLN A 11 5.23 24.05 -18.77
N LEU A 12 3.98 24.36 -19.13
CA LEU A 12 2.86 23.45 -18.91
C LEU A 12 3.06 22.13 -19.68
N ARG A 13 3.48 22.19 -20.94
CA ARG A 13 3.77 21.00 -21.75
C ARG A 13 4.85 20.14 -21.10
N ALA A 14 5.94 20.74 -20.63
CA ALA A 14 7.01 20.02 -19.95
C ALA A 14 6.55 19.31 -18.66
N PHE A 15 5.64 19.92 -17.89
CA PHE A 15 5.04 19.26 -16.74
C PHE A 15 4.15 18.08 -17.13
N VAL A 16 3.30 18.24 -18.14
CA VAL A 16 2.40 17.17 -18.63
C VAL A 16 3.22 15.97 -19.11
N GLU A 17 4.19 16.18 -19.99
CA GLU A 17 5.02 15.10 -20.55
C GLU A 17 5.77 14.35 -19.44
N ARG A 18 6.26 15.07 -18.41
CA ARG A 18 6.93 14.44 -17.27
C ARG A 18 5.96 13.60 -16.42
N ILE A 19 4.74 14.08 -16.21
CA ILE A 19 3.70 13.35 -15.46
C ILE A 19 3.27 12.10 -16.23
N GLU A 20 3.04 12.20 -17.54
CA GLU A 20 2.66 11.05 -18.38
C GLU A 20 3.72 9.95 -18.35
N ARG A 21 5.00 10.33 -18.45
CA ARG A 21 6.11 9.36 -18.30
C ARG A 21 6.09 8.69 -16.92
N LEU A 22 5.90 9.46 -15.85
CA LEU A 22 5.84 8.92 -14.49
C LEU A 22 4.63 8.00 -14.27
N GLU A 23 3.48 8.29 -14.88
CA GLU A 23 2.31 7.41 -14.82
C GLU A 23 2.54 6.10 -15.57
N GLU A 24 3.26 6.11 -16.70
CA GLU A 24 3.63 4.87 -17.39
C GLU A 24 4.65 4.05 -16.57
N GLU A 25 5.67 4.69 -15.99
CA GLU A 25 6.62 4.01 -15.08
C GLU A 25 5.90 3.39 -13.87
N LYS A 26 4.97 4.13 -13.26
CA LYS A 26 4.14 3.64 -12.16
C LYS A 26 3.25 2.47 -12.58
N LYS A 27 2.75 2.45 -13.82
CA LYS A 27 1.97 1.33 -14.36
C LYS A 27 2.83 0.08 -14.48
N VAL A 28 4.02 0.19 -15.07
CA VAL A 28 4.98 -0.94 -15.17
C VAL A 28 5.27 -1.53 -13.78
N ILE A 29 5.63 -0.69 -12.81
CA ILE A 29 5.86 -1.13 -11.43
C ILE A 29 4.61 -1.78 -10.81
N SER A 30 3.43 -1.23 -11.09
CA SER A 30 2.18 -1.78 -10.58
C SER A 30 1.87 -3.16 -11.17
N ASP A 31 2.22 -3.38 -12.42
CA ASP A 31 2.06 -4.67 -13.09
C ASP A 31 3.09 -5.69 -12.57
N ASP A 32 4.35 -5.30 -12.39
CA ASP A 32 5.37 -6.16 -11.75
C ASP A 32 4.94 -6.61 -10.34
N ILE A 33 4.36 -5.70 -9.54
CA ILE A 33 3.83 -6.03 -8.21
C ILE A 33 2.68 -7.04 -8.31
N LYS A 34 1.80 -6.93 -9.32
CA LYS A 34 0.71 -7.90 -9.52
C LYS A 34 1.27 -9.28 -9.86
N ASP A 35 2.29 -9.34 -10.71
CA ASP A 35 2.93 -10.59 -11.10
C ASP A 35 3.57 -11.29 -9.90
N VAL A 36 4.25 -10.55 -9.01
CA VAL A 36 4.77 -11.11 -7.75
C VAL A 36 3.66 -11.68 -6.86
N TYR A 37 2.52 -10.98 -6.74
CA TYR A 37 1.38 -11.53 -5.99
C TYR A 37 0.76 -12.75 -6.67
N ALA A 38 0.74 -12.79 -8.01
CA ALA A 38 0.25 -13.93 -8.77
C ALA A 38 1.17 -15.15 -8.60
N GLU A 39 2.48 -14.95 -8.63
CA GLU A 39 3.49 -15.97 -8.34
C GLU A 39 3.32 -16.50 -6.91
N ALA A 40 3.17 -15.62 -5.92
CA ALA A 40 2.93 -16.03 -4.54
C ALA A 40 1.66 -16.89 -4.42
N LYS A 41 0.58 -16.52 -5.13
CA LYS A 41 -0.65 -17.32 -5.18
C LYS A 41 -0.40 -18.70 -5.80
N GLY A 42 0.35 -18.78 -6.89
CA GLY A 42 0.72 -20.04 -7.56
C GLY A 42 1.55 -20.96 -6.65
N ASN A 43 2.34 -20.37 -5.76
CA ASN A 43 3.11 -21.09 -4.73
C ASN A 43 2.31 -21.40 -3.45
N GLY A 44 1.00 -21.13 -3.42
CA GLY A 44 0.12 -21.49 -2.31
C GLY A 44 0.02 -20.47 -1.17
N TYR A 45 0.57 -19.26 -1.33
CA TYR A 45 0.43 -18.20 -0.33
C TYR A 45 -0.92 -17.47 -0.43
N ASP A 46 -1.47 -17.07 0.72
CA ASP A 46 -2.65 -16.19 0.76
C ASP A 46 -2.26 -14.74 0.45
N VAL A 47 -2.63 -14.28 -0.75
CA VAL A 47 -2.35 -12.92 -1.25
C VAL A 47 -3.02 -11.83 -0.39
N LYS A 48 -4.20 -12.09 0.19
CA LYS A 48 -4.89 -11.13 1.05
C LYS A 48 -4.09 -10.89 2.32
N ILE A 49 -3.54 -11.96 2.90
CA ILE A 49 -2.69 -11.86 4.09
C ILE A 49 -1.35 -11.19 3.74
N LEU A 50 -0.72 -11.51 2.61
CA LEU A 50 0.51 -10.83 2.17
C LEU A 50 0.32 -9.32 2.01
N ARG A 51 -0.80 -8.88 1.40
CA ARG A 51 -1.13 -7.44 1.30
C ARG A 51 -1.26 -6.78 2.68
N LYS A 52 -1.88 -7.48 3.65
CA LYS A 52 -1.96 -7.00 5.04
C LYS A 52 -0.56 -6.87 5.65
N VAL A 53 0.31 -7.87 5.47
CA VAL A 53 1.71 -7.83 5.95
C VAL A 53 2.47 -6.66 5.34
N VAL A 54 2.41 -6.47 4.01
CA VAL A 54 3.07 -5.35 3.34
C VAL A 54 2.56 -4.01 3.85
N SER A 55 1.25 -3.87 4.06
CA SER A 55 0.66 -2.66 4.62
C SER A 55 1.11 -2.39 6.06
N LEU A 56 1.15 -3.42 6.90
CA LEU A 56 1.67 -3.32 8.27
C LEU A 56 3.13 -2.87 8.24
N ARG A 57 3.95 -3.48 7.37
CA ARG A 57 5.38 -3.17 7.23
C ARG A 57 5.70 -1.71 6.86
N LYS A 58 4.72 -0.96 6.32
CA LYS A 58 4.87 0.46 6.01
C LYS A 58 4.65 1.39 7.22
N LYS A 59 3.95 0.93 8.26
CA LYS A 59 3.70 1.70 9.49
C LYS A 59 4.94 1.74 10.37
N GLN A 60 5.08 2.77 11.19
CA GLN A 60 6.16 2.80 12.19
C GLN A 60 5.89 1.79 13.31
N PRO A 61 6.92 1.27 14.03
CA PRO A 61 6.71 0.28 15.10
C PRO A 61 5.69 0.73 16.16
N HIS A 62 5.81 1.97 16.65
CA HIS A 62 4.91 2.50 17.67
C HIS A 62 3.46 2.65 17.19
N GLU A 63 3.23 3.04 15.92
CA GLU A 63 1.89 3.10 15.32
C GLU A 63 1.23 1.71 15.29
N ARG A 64 2.02 0.65 15.06
CA ARG A 64 1.50 -0.73 15.08
C ARG A 64 1.16 -1.16 16.50
N GLU A 65 2.04 -0.88 17.46
CA GLU A 65 1.83 -1.23 18.86
C GLU A 65 0.57 -0.55 19.43
N GLU A 66 0.37 0.73 19.11
CA GLU A 66 -0.82 1.48 19.52
C GLU A 66 -2.09 0.90 18.90
N GLU A 67 -2.08 0.63 17.58
CA GLU A 67 -3.23 0.01 16.91
C GLU A 67 -3.54 -1.40 17.42
N GLU A 68 -2.52 -2.20 17.72
CA GLU A 68 -2.67 -3.54 18.29
C GLU A 68 -3.28 -3.48 19.70
N ALA A 69 -2.81 -2.56 20.55
CA ALA A 69 -3.38 -2.37 21.89
C ALA A 69 -4.87 -1.96 21.85
N VAL A 70 -5.25 -1.08 20.91
CA VAL A 70 -6.65 -0.67 20.72
C VAL A 70 -7.49 -1.82 20.16
N LEU A 71 -6.95 -2.57 19.18
CA LEU A 71 -7.62 -3.73 18.62
C LEU A 71 -7.89 -4.78 19.70
N ASP A 72 -6.89 -5.11 20.52
CA ASP A 72 -7.02 -6.08 21.60
C ASP A 72 -8.07 -5.65 22.63
N LEU A 73 -8.10 -4.36 23.01
CA LEU A 73 -9.14 -3.81 23.88
C LEU A 73 -10.54 -4.03 23.28
N TYR A 74 -10.72 -3.77 21.99
CA TYR A 74 -12.01 -3.98 21.32
C TYR A 74 -12.37 -5.45 21.20
N MET A 75 -11.41 -6.33 20.88
CA MET A 75 -11.64 -7.77 20.82
C MET A 75 -12.03 -8.32 22.20
N HIS A 76 -11.40 -7.84 23.28
CA HIS A 76 -11.78 -8.19 24.65
C HIS A 76 -13.21 -7.74 24.99
N ALA A 77 -13.56 -6.49 24.70
CA ALA A 77 -14.89 -5.95 24.95
C ALA A 77 -16.00 -6.70 24.18
N LEU A 78 -15.67 -7.23 23.01
CA LEU A 78 -16.57 -8.03 22.17
C LEU A 78 -16.58 -9.53 22.50
N GLY A 79 -15.77 -9.99 23.47
CA GLY A 79 -15.63 -11.42 23.79
C GLY A 79 -14.96 -12.24 22.67
N MET A 80 -14.23 -11.57 21.78
CA MET A 80 -13.52 -12.16 20.64
C MET A 80 -12.02 -12.34 20.89
N ALA A 81 -11.48 -11.76 21.97
CA ALA A 81 -10.10 -12.02 22.38
C ALA A 81 -9.97 -13.51 22.67
N GLY A 82 -8.99 -14.17 22.02
CA GLY A 82 -8.84 -15.61 22.05
C GLY A 82 -8.93 -16.15 23.47
N GLN A 83 -9.93 -16.98 23.72
CA GLN A 83 -9.92 -17.83 24.89
C GLN A 83 -8.67 -18.70 24.72
N ALA A 84 -7.63 -18.44 25.51
CA ALA A 84 -6.53 -19.38 25.65
C ALA A 84 -7.16 -20.76 25.87
N PRO A 85 -6.66 -21.83 25.22
CA PRO A 85 -7.27 -23.15 25.35
C PRO A 85 -7.42 -23.42 26.85
N SER A 86 -8.67 -23.54 27.30
CA SER A 86 -8.95 -24.00 28.66
C SER A 86 -8.37 -25.41 28.71
N GLU A 87 -7.24 -25.57 29.40
CA GLU A 87 -6.70 -26.88 29.73
C GLU A 87 -7.81 -27.67 30.44
N GLY A 88 -8.29 -28.71 29.78
CA GLY A 88 -9.24 -29.69 30.28
C GLY A 88 -8.69 -31.08 30.04
#